data_AF-A0A0W7TMF6-F1
#
_entry.id   AF-A0A0W7TMF6-F1
#
_cell.length_a   1.000
_cell.length_b   1.000
_cell.length_c   1.000
_cell.angle_alpha   90.00
_cell.angle_beta   90.00
_cell.angle_gamma   90.00
#
_symmetry.space_group_name_H-M   'P 1'
#
loop_
_entity.id
_entity.type
_entity.pdbx_description
1 polymer ?
#
loop_
_entity_poly.entity_id
_entity_poly.type
_entity_poly.pdbx_seq_one_letter_code
_entity_poly.pdbx_strand_id
1 'polypeptide(L)'
;MTRLLSAELRKVWHSRFFLLAFSVLLGANLFLLWFGTGHTPGNVPSSAYRKLEQQISGMSMEDMDDFLHEELARTEGLSHIYNILRTEAYNNGQKDERLRETYADDFEQYYDIYEAGGFLKYGETLAQEYRFLNTIVLEFEQINGYEEFLTSIEQKARQLSSISIFAESKSGYDMENIRVTDEAFRDMRGTSIQYYPQKGIMTALDFELTDVVTVFAMLLIATVLVRAERDNGLLALVRSTPAGRLHTAGAKLLALGASLAVVLACLYGVNLLYCGGLYGLGPLNRSIQSVPQLMRSTWKLTVGQYLFCFFLTKWLAAFICGIWVMLAMLFARRLFTGALGALALIVFNLFIRSVIPATSRLNVIKYANLISLLRTNELLGGYRNLYWFDHPIPLLLVECVAAVLFGILFALAFCFIFSRHYFTAAGRRTGRRLFRRKIPAFTTPMRQETYKLLVMQGTALLLLLFAGFQVYTAVTTESYIDADEIYYQYYMKHVEGPLTQESVDWLSQQQEEFRPIYQLNAALMSKKITSQEYQAMMQGYSSLQQKMNVFQRVIYKAQMLKKNLVWKWSMNPAG
;
A
#
# COMPACT_ATOMS: atom_id res chain seq x y z
N MET A 1 -29.06 16.45 23.90
CA MET A 1 -27.95 16.04 23.02
C MET A 1 -28.04 16.66 21.63
N THR A 2 -29.17 16.54 20.93
CA THR A 2 -29.39 17.06 19.55
C THR A 2 -29.09 18.55 19.38
N ARG A 3 -29.58 19.42 20.28
CA ARG A 3 -29.29 20.86 20.26
C ARG A 3 -27.80 21.20 20.44
N LEU A 4 -27.11 20.45 21.31
CA LEU A 4 -25.66 20.62 21.54
C LEU A 4 -24.86 20.20 20.30
N LEU A 5 -25.19 19.04 19.72
CA LEU A 5 -24.56 18.57 18.49
C LEU A 5 -24.75 19.57 17.34
N SER A 6 -25.96 20.10 17.16
CA SER A 6 -26.22 21.13 16.14
C SER A 6 -25.39 22.40 16.36
N ALA A 7 -25.22 22.82 17.62
CA ALA A 7 -24.37 23.97 17.95
C ALA A 7 -22.88 23.70 17.66
N GLU A 8 -22.36 22.52 18.00
CA GLU A 8 -20.97 22.14 17.68
C GLU A 8 -20.73 22.02 16.18
N LEU A 9 -21.66 21.42 15.42
CA LEU A 9 -21.59 21.36 13.96
C LEU A 9 -21.64 22.75 13.33
N ARG A 10 -22.47 23.66 13.86
CA ARG A 10 -22.53 25.05 13.39
C ARG A 10 -21.18 25.75 13.54
N LYS A 11 -20.44 25.49 14.63
CA LYS A 11 -19.08 26.06 14.81
C LYS A 11 -18.14 25.66 13.68
N VAL A 12 -18.19 24.40 13.26
CA VAL A 12 -17.36 23.88 12.16
C VAL A 12 -17.83 24.49 10.83
N TRP A 13 -19.08 24.23 10.45
CA TRP A 13 -19.56 24.49 9.09
C TRP A 13 -19.95 25.95 8.82
N HIS A 14 -20.14 26.80 9.83
CA HIS A 14 -20.34 28.25 9.64
C HIS A 14 -19.05 29.07 9.83
N SER A 15 -17.95 28.43 10.23
CA SER A 15 -16.67 29.10 10.33
C SER A 15 -16.12 29.39 8.92
N ARG A 16 -16.02 30.67 8.56
CA ARG A 16 -15.39 31.10 7.30
C ARG A 16 -13.96 30.59 7.18
N PHE A 17 -13.23 30.56 8.30
CA PHE A 17 -11.89 30.00 8.36
C PHE A 17 -11.88 28.51 8.01
N PHE A 18 -12.79 27.73 8.59
CA PHE A 18 -12.89 26.29 8.31
C PHE A 18 -13.19 26.03 6.84
N LEU A 19 -14.22 26.70 6.29
CA LEU A 19 -14.62 26.51 4.90
C LEU A 19 -13.50 26.88 3.93
N LEU A 20 -12.83 28.03 4.12
CA LEU A 20 -11.71 28.43 3.26
C LEU A 20 -10.54 27.45 3.36
N ALA A 21 -10.14 27.06 4.57
CA ALA A 21 -9.04 26.12 4.76
C ALA A 21 -9.37 24.72 4.21
N PHE A 22 -10.61 24.28 4.36
CA PHE A 22 -11.08 23.02 3.79
C PHE A 22 -11.11 23.05 2.26
N SER A 23 -11.56 24.15 1.63
CA SER A 23 -11.47 24.31 0.18
C SER A 23 -10.03 24.27 -0.33
N VAL A 24 -9.09 24.87 0.41
CA VAL A 24 -7.65 24.77 0.10
C VAL A 24 -7.16 23.33 0.23
N LEU A 25 -7.58 22.59 1.26
CA LEU A 25 -7.22 21.17 1.42
C LEU A 25 -7.80 20.30 0.29
N LEU A 26 -9.04 20.56 -0.15
CA LEU A 26 -9.64 19.87 -1.30
C LEU A 26 -8.87 20.17 -2.60
N GLY A 27 -8.54 21.44 -2.84
CA GLY A 27 -7.71 21.84 -3.98
C GLY A 27 -6.32 21.22 -3.93
N ALA A 28 -5.70 21.15 -2.75
CA ALA A 28 -4.41 20.49 -2.54
C ALA A 28 -4.52 18.97 -2.78
N ASN A 29 -5.57 18.31 -2.32
CA ASN A 29 -5.80 16.88 -2.57
C ASN A 29 -5.90 16.60 -4.08
N LEU A 30 -6.71 17.38 -4.80
CA LEU A 30 -6.84 17.25 -6.25
C LEU A 30 -5.53 17.55 -6.98
N PHE A 31 -4.80 18.59 -6.56
CA PHE A 31 -3.49 18.92 -7.14
C PHE A 31 -2.48 17.81 -6.92
N LEU A 32 -2.40 17.25 -5.70
CA LEU A 32 -1.51 16.14 -5.38
C LEU A 32 -1.88 14.90 -6.18
N LEU A 33 -3.18 14.60 -6.32
CA LEU A 33 -3.65 13.49 -7.14
C LEU A 33 -3.25 13.70 -8.59
N TRP A 34 -3.56 14.85 -9.18
CA TRP A 34 -3.18 15.20 -10.55
C TRP A 34 -1.67 15.13 -10.79
N PHE A 35 -0.87 15.62 -9.83
CA PHE A 35 0.58 15.56 -9.91
C PHE A 35 1.10 14.12 -9.80
N GLY A 36 0.55 13.34 -8.87
CA GLY A 36 0.93 11.94 -8.64
C GLY A 36 0.49 11.00 -9.77
N THR A 37 -0.60 11.31 -10.46
CA THR A 37 -1.08 10.59 -11.64
C THR A 37 -0.64 11.22 -12.96
N GLY A 38 0.16 12.28 -12.91
CA GLY A 38 0.67 12.99 -14.09
C GLY A 38 1.50 12.06 -14.99
N HIS A 39 1.70 12.48 -16.24
CA HIS A 39 2.42 11.68 -17.24
C HIS A 39 3.81 11.29 -16.72
N THR A 40 3.97 10.03 -16.36
CA THR A 40 5.28 9.42 -16.19
C THR A 40 5.82 9.16 -17.59
N PRO A 41 7.00 9.70 -17.94
CA PRO A 41 7.59 9.47 -19.26
C PRO A 41 7.69 7.96 -19.55
N GLY A 42 7.09 7.51 -20.65
CA GLY A 42 7.07 6.10 -21.03
C GLY A 42 5.83 5.28 -20.62
N ASN A 43 4.80 5.91 -20.04
CA ASN A 43 3.48 5.29 -19.85
C ASN A 43 2.48 5.76 -20.92
N VAL A 44 1.44 4.95 -21.18
CA VAL A 44 0.35 5.35 -22.09
C VAL A 44 -0.47 6.53 -21.54
N PRO A 45 -1.08 7.34 -22.43
CA PRO A 45 -2.07 8.34 -22.04
C PRO A 45 -3.18 7.74 -21.18
N SER A 46 -3.70 8.53 -20.22
CA SER A 46 -4.76 8.03 -19.32
C SER A 46 -6.04 7.62 -20.07
N SER A 47 -6.32 8.24 -21.22
CA SER A 47 -7.44 7.91 -22.11
C SER A 47 -7.38 6.49 -22.67
N ALA A 48 -6.21 5.84 -22.69
CA ALA A 48 -6.06 4.47 -23.16
C ALA A 48 -6.91 3.48 -22.33
N TYR A 49 -6.92 3.65 -21.01
CA TYR A 49 -7.72 2.81 -20.11
C TYR A 49 -9.21 2.92 -20.41
N ARG A 50 -9.69 4.14 -20.64
CA ARG A 50 -11.08 4.41 -20.96
C ARG A 50 -11.48 3.88 -22.33
N LYS A 51 -10.59 3.99 -23.32
CA LYS A 51 -10.79 3.43 -24.66
C LYS A 51 -10.91 1.90 -24.60
N LEU A 52 -10.00 1.26 -23.87
CA LEU A 52 -10.03 -0.18 -23.64
C LEU A 52 -11.33 -0.59 -22.91
N GLU A 53 -11.71 0.10 -21.84
CA GLU A 53 -12.97 -0.16 -21.11
C GLU A 53 -14.20 -0.10 -22.03
N GLN A 54 -14.23 0.84 -22.98
CA GLN A 54 -15.31 0.92 -23.96
C GLN A 54 -15.31 -0.24 -24.94
N GLN A 55 -14.14 -0.74 -25.35
CA GLN A 55 -14.02 -1.86 -26.30
C GLN A 55 -14.44 -3.18 -25.66
N ILE A 56 -14.03 -3.43 -24.41
CA ILE A 56 -14.36 -4.66 -23.69
C ILE A 56 -15.77 -4.66 -23.09
N SER A 57 -16.45 -3.50 -23.10
CA SER A 57 -17.75 -3.35 -22.46
C SER A 57 -18.82 -4.23 -23.11
N GLY A 58 -19.32 -5.21 -22.36
CA GLY A 58 -20.38 -6.11 -22.80
C GLY A 58 -19.89 -7.38 -23.51
N MET A 59 -18.57 -7.54 -23.69
CA MET A 59 -17.98 -8.80 -24.13
C MET A 59 -18.13 -9.88 -23.06
N SER A 60 -18.25 -11.14 -23.49
CA SER A 60 -18.10 -12.28 -22.58
C SER A 60 -16.63 -12.41 -22.15
N MET A 61 -16.35 -13.20 -21.10
CA MET A 61 -14.96 -13.43 -20.68
C MET A 61 -14.14 -14.16 -21.76
N GLU A 62 -14.78 -15.03 -22.56
CA GLU A 62 -14.14 -15.76 -23.67
C GLU A 62 -13.79 -14.81 -24.83
N ASP A 63 -14.76 -14.00 -25.29
CA ASP A 63 -14.50 -13.01 -26.34
C ASP A 63 -13.43 -11.98 -25.91
N MET A 64 -13.39 -11.66 -24.62
CA MET A 64 -12.41 -10.74 -24.05
C MET A 64 -11.00 -11.35 -23.99
N ASP A 65 -10.90 -12.66 -23.72
CA ASP A 65 -9.64 -13.39 -23.74
C ASP A 65 -9.01 -13.34 -25.13
N ASP A 66 -9.79 -13.72 -26.15
CA ASP A 66 -9.38 -13.69 -27.56
C ASP A 66 -8.97 -12.28 -27.99
N PHE A 67 -9.81 -11.28 -27.71
CA PHE A 67 -9.54 -9.89 -28.07
C PHE A 67 -8.25 -9.35 -27.46
N LEU A 68 -8.03 -9.59 -26.16
CA LEU A 68 -6.85 -9.06 -25.47
C LEU A 68 -5.55 -9.74 -25.93
N HIS A 69 -5.58 -11.05 -26.15
CA HIS A 69 -4.43 -11.80 -26.67
C HIS A 69 -4.12 -11.45 -28.12
N GLU A 70 -5.14 -11.29 -28.97
CA GLU A 70 -4.97 -10.86 -30.36
C GLU A 70 -4.37 -9.45 -30.43
N GLU A 71 -4.85 -8.50 -29.61
CA GLU A 71 -4.28 -7.16 -29.56
C GLU A 71 -2.83 -7.14 -29.05
N LEU A 72 -2.50 -7.98 -28.07
CA LEU A 72 -1.14 -8.12 -27.56
C LEU A 72 -0.21 -8.73 -28.62
N ALA A 73 -0.61 -9.84 -29.25
CA ALA A 73 0.15 -10.51 -30.30
C ALA A 73 0.38 -9.58 -31.50
N ARG A 74 -0.65 -8.85 -31.94
CA ARG A 74 -0.54 -7.81 -32.97
C ARG A 74 0.50 -6.76 -32.60
N THR A 75 0.49 -6.28 -31.36
CA THR A 75 1.43 -5.24 -30.90
C THR A 75 2.85 -5.78 -30.75
N GLU A 76 3.01 -7.04 -30.35
CA GLU A 76 4.29 -7.74 -30.25
C GLU A 76 4.92 -7.94 -31.64
N GLY A 77 4.16 -8.47 -32.61
CA GLY A 77 4.62 -8.63 -33.98
C GLY A 77 5.03 -7.31 -34.64
N LEU A 78 4.21 -6.25 -34.46
CA LEU A 78 4.58 -4.90 -34.91
C LEU A 78 5.86 -4.38 -34.22
N SER A 79 6.07 -4.71 -32.95
CA SER A 79 7.29 -4.35 -32.20
C SER A 79 8.53 -5.09 -32.72
N HIS A 80 8.40 -6.36 -33.09
CA HIS A 80 9.47 -7.13 -33.73
C HIS A 80 9.85 -6.51 -35.08
N ILE A 81 8.88 -6.26 -35.96
CA ILE A 81 9.09 -5.60 -37.25
C ILE A 81 9.78 -4.25 -37.07
N TYR A 82 9.27 -3.40 -36.17
CA TYR A 82 9.86 -2.09 -35.87
C TYR A 82 11.33 -2.21 -35.45
N ASN A 83 11.63 -3.10 -34.50
CA ASN A 83 12.99 -3.26 -33.98
C ASN A 83 13.95 -3.79 -35.04
N ILE A 84 13.51 -4.71 -35.90
CA ILE A 84 14.30 -5.26 -37.00
C ILE A 84 14.58 -4.18 -38.03
N LEU A 85 13.55 -3.51 -38.55
CA LEU A 85 13.71 -2.44 -39.55
C LEU A 85 14.55 -1.27 -39.03
N ARG A 86 14.40 -0.92 -37.75
CA ARG A 86 15.26 0.08 -37.09
C ARG A 86 16.72 -0.37 -37.06
N THR A 87 16.99 -1.63 -36.75
CA THR A 87 18.35 -2.19 -36.70
C THR A 87 18.97 -2.26 -38.10
N GLU A 88 18.21 -2.68 -39.11
CA GLU A 88 18.64 -2.67 -40.51
C GLU A 88 18.97 -1.25 -40.98
N ALA A 89 18.14 -0.26 -40.62
CA ALA A 89 18.41 1.15 -40.92
C ALA A 89 19.69 1.67 -40.28
N TYR A 90 20.00 1.27 -39.03
CA TYR A 90 21.28 1.59 -38.38
C TYR A 90 22.46 0.89 -39.05
N ASN A 91 22.26 -0.28 -39.63
CA ASN A 91 23.29 -1.06 -40.34
C ASN A 91 23.36 -0.73 -41.84
N ASN A 92 23.14 0.53 -42.22
CA ASN A 92 23.16 1.02 -43.61
C ASN A 92 22.20 0.26 -44.56
N GLY A 93 21.08 -0.24 -44.06
CA GLY A 93 20.08 -0.98 -44.83
C GLY A 93 20.47 -2.44 -45.12
N GLN A 94 21.52 -2.97 -44.49
CA GLN A 94 21.79 -4.41 -44.55
C GLN A 94 20.69 -5.18 -43.83
N LYS A 95 20.05 -6.09 -44.56
CA LYS A 95 19.00 -6.95 -44.02
C LYS A 95 19.59 -8.01 -43.11
N ASP A 96 18.97 -8.21 -41.95
CA ASP A 96 19.30 -9.33 -41.07
C ASP A 96 18.42 -10.52 -41.46
N GLU A 97 18.91 -11.33 -42.40
CA GLU A 97 18.20 -12.50 -42.94
C GLU A 97 17.81 -13.48 -41.83
N ARG A 98 18.65 -13.63 -40.80
CA ARG A 98 18.37 -14.51 -39.66
C ARG A 98 17.20 -14.00 -38.81
N LEU A 99 17.17 -12.70 -38.49
CA LEU A 99 16.05 -12.14 -37.73
C LEU A 99 14.76 -12.16 -38.54
N ARG A 100 14.82 -11.89 -39.85
CA ARG A 100 13.65 -11.99 -40.73
C ARG A 100 13.12 -13.41 -40.85
N GLU A 101 13.98 -14.42 -40.93
CA GLU A 101 13.57 -15.83 -40.88
C GLU A 101 12.96 -16.21 -39.53
N THR A 102 13.51 -15.69 -38.43
CA THR A 102 13.01 -15.99 -37.06
C THR A 102 11.60 -15.44 -36.83
N TYR A 103 11.29 -14.27 -37.39
CA TYR A 103 9.99 -13.60 -37.24
C TYR A 103 9.22 -13.56 -38.57
N ALA A 104 9.39 -14.57 -39.42
CA ALA A 104 8.78 -14.60 -40.75
C ALA A 104 7.25 -14.48 -40.69
N ASP A 105 6.62 -15.18 -39.74
CA ASP A 105 5.17 -15.16 -39.53
C ASP A 105 4.67 -13.75 -39.13
N ASP A 106 5.40 -13.04 -38.26
CA ASP A 106 5.07 -11.66 -37.88
C ASP A 106 5.14 -10.73 -39.10
N PHE A 107 6.16 -10.88 -39.95
CA PHE A 107 6.28 -10.12 -41.18
C PHE A 107 5.15 -10.45 -42.17
N GLU A 108 4.78 -11.72 -42.32
CA GLU A 108 3.67 -12.11 -43.19
C GLU A 108 2.33 -11.51 -42.72
N GLN A 109 2.08 -11.52 -41.41
CA GLN A 109 0.79 -11.13 -40.85
C GLN A 109 0.66 -9.61 -40.63
N TYR A 110 1.73 -8.91 -40.23
CA TYR A 110 1.64 -7.54 -39.72
C TYR A 110 2.44 -6.50 -40.51
N TYR A 111 3.24 -6.89 -41.52
CA TYR A 111 4.06 -5.93 -42.26
C TYR A 111 3.24 -4.90 -43.04
N ASP A 112 2.15 -5.32 -43.69
CA ASP A 112 1.26 -4.40 -44.42
C ASP A 112 0.63 -3.36 -43.48
N ILE A 113 0.28 -3.77 -42.26
CA ILE A 113 -0.25 -2.89 -41.21
C ILE A 113 0.84 -1.92 -40.74
N TYR A 114 2.08 -2.39 -40.59
CA TYR A 114 3.21 -1.55 -40.23
C TYR A 114 3.50 -0.49 -41.31
N GLU A 115 3.53 -0.90 -42.58
CA GLU A 115 3.80 -0.01 -43.72
C GLU A 115 2.70 1.03 -43.94
N ALA A 116 1.43 0.65 -43.75
CA ALA A 116 0.30 1.57 -43.82
C ALA A 116 0.36 2.69 -42.76
N GLY A 117 1.05 2.47 -41.64
CA GLY A 117 1.15 3.40 -40.53
C GLY A 117 -0.15 3.54 -39.73
N GLY A 118 -0.13 4.36 -38.67
CA GLY A 118 -1.31 4.59 -37.82
C GLY A 118 -1.77 3.38 -37.00
N PHE A 119 -0.90 2.38 -36.82
CA PHE A 119 -1.20 1.11 -36.15
C PHE A 119 -1.32 1.20 -34.61
N LEU A 120 -0.89 2.32 -34.01
CA LEU A 120 -0.96 2.58 -32.58
C LEU A 120 -2.39 2.92 -32.15
N LYS A 121 -2.93 2.18 -31.18
CA LYS A 121 -4.30 2.37 -30.67
C LYS A 121 -4.34 3.08 -29.32
N TYR A 122 -3.35 2.86 -28.46
CA TYR A 122 -3.39 3.23 -27.05
C TYR A 122 -2.22 4.13 -26.64
N GLY A 123 -1.03 3.91 -27.20
CA GLY A 123 0.19 4.64 -26.86
C GLY A 123 0.70 5.55 -27.97
N GLU A 124 1.75 6.32 -27.65
CA GLU A 124 2.48 7.12 -28.66
C GLU A 124 3.62 6.32 -29.31
N THR A 125 3.99 5.17 -28.73
CA THR A 125 5.05 4.28 -29.23
C THR A 125 4.65 2.82 -29.01
N LEU A 126 5.19 1.91 -29.83
CA LEU A 126 4.95 0.47 -29.69
C LEU A 126 5.39 -0.08 -28.34
N ALA A 127 6.52 0.41 -27.80
CA ALA A 127 6.99 0.01 -26.48
C ALA A 127 6.01 0.39 -25.35
N GLN A 128 5.35 1.55 -25.45
CA GLN A 128 4.30 1.94 -24.49
C GLN A 128 3.05 1.07 -24.65
N GLU A 129 2.62 0.83 -25.89
CA GLU A 129 1.43 0.04 -26.20
C GLU A 129 1.59 -1.42 -25.74
N TYR A 130 2.73 -2.04 -26.03
CA TYR A 130 3.06 -3.39 -25.59
C TYR A 130 3.05 -3.49 -24.05
N ARG A 131 3.74 -2.58 -23.34
CA ARG A 131 3.76 -2.59 -21.86
C ARG A 131 2.36 -2.44 -21.27
N PHE A 132 1.54 -1.56 -21.85
CA PHE A 132 0.17 -1.36 -21.43
C PHE A 132 -0.67 -2.62 -21.64
N LEU A 133 -0.70 -3.18 -22.86
CA LEU A 133 -1.47 -4.37 -23.17
C LEU A 133 -0.99 -5.58 -22.38
N ASN A 134 0.32 -5.78 -22.24
CA ASN A 134 0.87 -6.85 -21.41
C ASN A 134 0.41 -6.73 -19.94
N THR A 135 0.37 -5.50 -19.40
CA THR A 135 -0.17 -5.28 -18.05
C THR A 135 -1.65 -5.65 -17.97
N ILE A 136 -2.43 -5.28 -18.98
CA ILE A 136 -3.88 -5.57 -19.05
C ILE A 136 -4.16 -7.07 -19.20
N VAL A 137 -3.38 -7.77 -20.01
CA VAL A 137 -3.49 -9.23 -20.20
C VAL A 137 -3.14 -9.94 -18.89
N LEU A 138 -2.05 -9.56 -18.21
CA LEU A 138 -1.71 -10.14 -16.91
C LEU A 138 -2.79 -9.88 -15.85
N GLU A 139 -3.39 -8.69 -15.83
CA GLU A 139 -4.53 -8.40 -14.97
C GLU A 139 -5.75 -9.27 -15.31
N PHE A 140 -6.02 -9.49 -16.59
CA PHE A 140 -7.11 -10.34 -17.07
C PHE A 140 -6.88 -11.81 -16.71
N GLU A 141 -5.73 -12.39 -17.05
CA GLU A 141 -5.37 -13.78 -16.79
C GLU A 141 -5.45 -14.12 -15.30
N GLN A 142 -4.97 -13.21 -14.44
CA GLN A 142 -5.06 -13.37 -12.99
C GLN A 142 -6.51 -13.59 -12.54
N ILE A 143 -7.44 -12.85 -13.14
CA ILE A 143 -8.87 -12.88 -12.81
C ILE A 143 -9.59 -14.03 -13.52
N ASN A 144 -9.21 -14.35 -14.75
CA ASN A 144 -9.75 -15.48 -15.51
C ASN A 144 -9.41 -16.81 -14.80
N GLY A 145 -8.20 -16.93 -14.24
CA GLY A 145 -7.74 -18.06 -13.43
C GLY A 145 -8.31 -18.12 -12.00
N TYR A 146 -9.41 -17.42 -11.69
CA TYR A 146 -9.92 -17.35 -10.32
C TYR A 146 -10.35 -18.71 -9.74
N GLU A 147 -11.03 -19.54 -10.53
CA GLU A 147 -11.45 -20.88 -10.08
C GLU A 147 -10.25 -21.82 -9.89
N GLU A 148 -9.19 -21.66 -10.69
CA GLU A 148 -7.93 -22.38 -10.50
C GLU A 148 -7.23 -21.92 -9.21
N PHE A 149 -7.24 -20.62 -8.92
CA PHE A 149 -6.74 -20.08 -7.67
C PHE A 149 -7.48 -20.70 -6.47
N LEU A 150 -8.82 -20.77 -6.48
CA LEU A 150 -9.61 -21.40 -5.43
C LEU A 150 -9.29 -22.90 -5.29
N THR A 151 -9.14 -23.60 -6.42
CA THR A 151 -8.76 -25.02 -6.44
C THR A 151 -7.37 -25.23 -5.84
N SER A 152 -6.43 -24.32 -6.10
CA SER A 152 -5.07 -24.39 -5.55
C SER A 152 -5.03 -24.25 -4.02
N ILE A 153 -5.94 -23.47 -3.43
CA ILE A 153 -6.07 -23.32 -1.97
C ILE A 153 -6.54 -24.65 -1.36
N GLU A 154 -7.57 -25.26 -1.95
CA GLU A 154 -8.10 -26.54 -1.49
C GLU A 154 -7.06 -27.66 -1.62
N GLN A 155 -6.35 -27.73 -2.75
CA GLN A 155 -5.30 -28.73 -2.97
C GLN A 155 -4.16 -28.59 -1.96
N LYS A 156 -3.73 -27.35 -1.65
CA LYS A 156 -2.73 -27.09 -0.61
C LYS A 156 -3.20 -27.59 0.76
N ALA A 157 -4.46 -27.35 1.11
CA ALA A 157 -5.03 -27.86 2.37
C ALA A 157 -5.02 -29.39 2.43
N ARG A 158 -5.41 -30.06 1.35
CA ARG A 158 -5.42 -31.54 1.29
C ARG A 158 -4.00 -32.13 1.31
N GLN A 159 -3.07 -31.60 0.52
CA GLN A 159 -1.70 -32.10 0.44
C GLN A 159 -0.94 -31.95 1.77
N LEU A 160 -1.04 -30.79 2.43
CA LEU A 160 -0.34 -30.55 3.71
C LEU A 160 -0.91 -31.39 4.85
N SER A 161 -2.20 -31.73 4.82
CA SER A 161 -2.79 -32.70 5.76
C SER A 161 -2.27 -34.15 5.59
N SER A 162 -1.75 -34.48 4.40
CA SER A 162 -1.29 -35.85 4.07
C SER A 162 0.20 -36.11 4.36
N ILE A 163 0.98 -35.05 4.65
CA ILE A 163 2.43 -35.17 4.87
C ILE A 163 2.70 -35.29 6.38
N SER A 164 3.08 -36.49 6.83
CA SER A 164 3.37 -36.83 8.24
C SER A 164 4.44 -35.94 8.91
N ILE A 165 5.32 -35.30 8.14
CA ILE A 165 6.39 -34.43 8.64
C ILE A 165 5.84 -33.10 9.19
N PHE A 166 4.67 -32.64 8.72
CA PHE A 166 4.01 -31.44 9.25
C PHE A 166 3.06 -31.75 10.42
N ALA A 167 2.62 -33.00 10.56
CA ALA A 167 1.93 -33.48 11.76
C ALA A 167 2.85 -33.49 13.00
N GLU A 168 4.16 -33.66 12.81
CA GLU A 168 5.17 -33.68 13.89
C GLU A 168 5.97 -32.36 14.05
N SER A 169 5.74 -31.37 13.18
CA SER A 169 6.39 -30.06 13.34
C SER A 169 5.94 -29.39 14.65
N LYS A 170 6.89 -28.86 15.44
CA LYS A 170 6.66 -28.32 16.80
C LYS A 170 5.64 -27.17 16.90
N SER A 171 5.13 -26.63 15.78
CA SER A 171 4.19 -25.52 15.74
C SER A 171 3.00 -25.90 14.85
N GLY A 172 1.83 -26.13 15.44
CA GLY A 172 0.59 -26.45 14.73
C GLY A 172 0.00 -25.29 13.90
N TYR A 173 0.65 -24.13 13.90
CA TYR A 173 0.21 -22.92 13.21
C TYR A 173 0.04 -23.10 11.70
N ASP A 174 1.00 -23.70 11.01
CA ASP A 174 0.97 -23.75 9.53
C ASP A 174 -0.21 -24.59 9.02
N MET A 175 -0.43 -25.76 9.63
CA MET A 175 -1.56 -26.64 9.31
C MET A 175 -2.90 -25.95 9.61
N GLU A 176 -3.01 -25.33 10.79
CA GLU A 176 -4.24 -24.62 11.17
C GLU A 176 -4.50 -23.41 10.27
N ASN A 177 -3.45 -22.67 9.89
CA ASN A 177 -3.55 -21.50 9.03
C ASN A 177 -4.11 -21.87 7.66
N ILE A 178 -3.62 -22.98 7.07
CA ILE A 178 -4.10 -23.46 5.78
C ILE A 178 -5.55 -23.91 5.87
N ARG A 179 -5.91 -24.64 6.94
CA ARG A 179 -7.29 -25.10 7.16
C ARG A 179 -8.27 -23.93 7.29
N VAL A 180 -7.95 -22.95 8.12
CA VAL A 180 -8.80 -21.76 8.33
C VAL A 180 -8.86 -20.90 7.06
N THR A 181 -7.78 -20.85 6.27
CA THR A 181 -7.78 -20.19 4.97
C THR A 181 -8.71 -20.89 3.98
N ASP A 182 -8.61 -22.22 3.85
CA ASP A 182 -9.49 -23.02 3.00
C ASP A 182 -10.98 -22.83 3.36
N GLU A 183 -11.29 -22.89 4.66
CA GLU A 183 -12.65 -22.64 5.16
C GLU A 183 -13.17 -21.23 4.79
N ALA A 184 -12.32 -20.21 4.89
CA ALA A 184 -12.68 -18.84 4.54
C ALA A 184 -12.93 -18.64 3.02
N PHE A 185 -12.27 -19.43 2.17
CA PHE A 185 -12.44 -19.36 0.70
C PHE A 185 -13.47 -20.34 0.14
N ARG A 186 -13.91 -21.34 0.92
CA ARG A 186 -14.85 -22.38 0.46
C ARG A 186 -16.12 -21.80 -0.14
N ASP A 187 -16.66 -20.75 0.48
CA ASP A 187 -17.88 -20.12 0.02
C ASP A 187 -17.67 -19.30 -1.26
N MET A 188 -16.43 -18.97 -1.66
CA MET A 188 -16.16 -18.06 -2.78
C MET A 188 -16.37 -18.68 -4.17
N ARG A 189 -16.58 -19.99 -4.27
CA ARG A 189 -16.82 -20.68 -5.55
C ARG A 189 -18.07 -20.19 -6.26
N GLY A 190 -18.03 -20.19 -7.59
CA GLY A 190 -19.17 -19.77 -8.43
C GLY A 190 -19.49 -18.29 -8.34
N THR A 191 -18.55 -17.47 -7.83
CA THR A 191 -18.66 -16.02 -7.87
C THR A 191 -18.52 -15.56 -9.31
N SER A 192 -19.49 -14.80 -9.83
CA SER A 192 -19.42 -14.28 -11.20
C SER A 192 -18.26 -13.29 -11.34
N ILE A 193 -17.38 -13.56 -12.30
CA ILE A 193 -16.21 -12.75 -12.58
C ILE A 193 -16.40 -11.97 -13.88
N GLN A 194 -16.11 -10.67 -13.85
CA GLN A 194 -16.16 -9.80 -15.02
C GLN A 194 -15.03 -8.76 -15.01
N TYR A 195 -14.07 -8.94 -15.90
CA TYR A 195 -12.86 -8.11 -15.93
C TYR A 195 -13.12 -6.69 -16.45
N TYR A 196 -12.52 -5.71 -15.76
CA TYR A 196 -12.25 -4.36 -16.26
C TYR A 196 -10.98 -3.85 -15.58
N PRO A 197 -10.20 -2.96 -16.23
CA PRO A 197 -8.95 -2.43 -15.68
C PRO A 197 -9.11 -1.87 -14.26
N GLN A 198 -8.23 -2.29 -13.35
CA GLN A 198 -8.35 -1.90 -11.93
C GLN A 198 -7.82 -0.52 -11.60
N LYS A 199 -7.01 0.06 -12.49
CA LYS A 199 -6.22 1.28 -12.22
C LYS A 199 -7.08 2.43 -11.70
N GLY A 200 -8.26 2.65 -12.28
CA GLY A 200 -9.14 3.75 -11.87
C GLY A 200 -9.60 3.64 -10.42
N ILE A 201 -10.17 2.49 -10.04
CA ILE A 201 -10.63 2.25 -8.66
C ILE A 201 -9.46 2.27 -7.69
N MET A 202 -8.39 1.51 -7.99
CA MET A 202 -7.30 1.33 -7.04
C MET A 202 -6.50 2.62 -6.83
N THR A 203 -6.25 3.39 -7.89
CA THR A 203 -5.58 4.71 -7.77
C THR A 203 -6.41 5.68 -6.91
N ALA A 204 -7.75 5.66 -7.03
CA ALA A 204 -8.60 6.54 -6.24
C ALA A 204 -8.59 6.21 -4.73
N LEU A 205 -8.49 4.92 -4.40
CA LEU A 205 -8.57 4.40 -3.04
C LEU A 205 -7.21 4.36 -2.33
N ASP A 206 -6.14 3.96 -3.03
CA ASP A 206 -4.78 3.79 -2.50
C ASP A 206 -3.91 5.04 -2.53
N PHE A 207 -4.48 6.20 -2.90
CA PHE A 207 -3.70 7.42 -2.94
C PHE A 207 -3.27 7.87 -1.53
N GLU A 208 -2.06 7.49 -1.12
CA GLU A 208 -1.53 7.68 0.24
C GLU A 208 -1.52 9.15 0.68
N LEU A 209 -1.36 10.10 -0.25
CA LEU A 209 -1.36 11.53 0.08
C LEU A 209 -2.74 12.04 0.51
N THR A 210 -3.84 11.40 0.12
CA THR A 210 -5.18 11.73 0.65
C THR A 210 -5.28 11.45 2.14
N ASP A 211 -4.60 10.41 2.64
CA ASP A 211 -4.55 10.14 4.09
C ASP A 211 -3.80 11.25 4.83
N VAL A 212 -2.72 11.77 4.24
CA VAL A 212 -1.98 12.93 4.78
C VAL A 212 -2.89 14.17 4.84
N VAL A 213 -3.63 14.46 3.76
CA VAL A 213 -4.61 15.57 3.73
C VAL A 213 -5.69 15.37 4.79
N THR A 214 -6.13 14.13 5.00
CA THR A 214 -7.12 13.79 6.04
C THR A 214 -6.60 14.13 7.44
N VAL A 215 -5.32 13.86 7.75
CA VAL A 215 -4.71 14.26 9.03
C VAL A 215 -4.73 15.79 9.21
N PHE A 216 -4.44 16.56 8.16
CA PHE A 216 -4.58 18.02 8.21
C PHE A 216 -6.03 18.47 8.43
N ALA A 217 -7.00 17.79 7.82
CA ALA A 217 -8.40 18.05 8.05
C ALA A 217 -8.82 17.74 9.50
N MET A 218 -8.29 16.66 10.11
CA MET A 218 -8.50 16.37 11.54
C MET A 218 -7.96 17.50 12.43
N LEU A 219 -6.75 18.01 12.14
CA LEU A 219 -6.16 19.15 12.86
C LEU A 219 -7.01 20.42 12.71
N LEU A 220 -7.55 20.66 11.51
CA LEU A 220 -8.44 21.79 11.23
C LEU A 220 -9.74 21.69 12.03
N ILE A 221 -10.39 20.53 12.03
CA ILE A 221 -11.61 20.27 12.81
C ILE A 221 -11.33 20.44 14.31
N ALA A 222 -10.25 19.82 14.82
CA ALA A 222 -9.85 19.93 16.23
C ALA A 222 -9.54 21.39 16.64
N THR A 223 -9.00 22.18 15.70
CA THR A 223 -8.74 23.61 15.92
C THR A 223 -10.03 24.37 16.18
N VAL A 224 -11.06 24.13 15.36
CA VAL A 224 -12.34 24.84 15.49
C VAL A 224 -13.15 24.32 16.68
N LEU A 225 -13.23 23.00 16.86
CA LEU A 225 -14.06 22.39 17.90
C LEU A 225 -13.49 22.60 19.31
N VAL A 226 -12.18 22.60 19.50
CA VAL A 226 -11.58 22.60 20.84
C VAL A 226 -10.57 23.71 21.03
N ARG A 227 -9.66 23.91 20.08
CA ARG A 227 -8.55 24.84 20.27
C ARG A 227 -9.01 26.29 20.37
N ALA A 228 -9.91 26.72 19.49
CA ALA A 228 -10.43 28.08 19.48
C ALA A 228 -11.11 28.43 20.81
N GLU A 229 -11.88 27.50 21.39
CA GLU A 229 -12.52 27.70 22.69
C GLU A 229 -11.52 27.74 23.84
N ARG A 230 -10.51 26.88 23.79
CA ARG A 230 -9.44 26.81 24.79
C ARG A 230 -8.64 28.10 24.84
N ASP A 231 -8.19 28.58 23.69
CA ASP A 231 -7.29 29.72 23.61
C ASP A 231 -8.01 31.04 23.91
N ASN A 232 -9.31 31.13 23.60
CA ASN A 232 -10.17 32.26 23.98
C ASN A 232 -10.71 32.18 25.42
N GLY A 233 -10.39 31.13 26.18
CA GLY A 233 -10.89 30.94 27.55
C GLY A 233 -12.37 30.59 27.66
N LEU A 234 -13.05 30.29 26.54
CA LEU A 234 -14.47 29.97 26.47
C LEU A 234 -14.79 28.63 27.14
N LEU A 235 -13.82 27.71 27.24
CA LEU A 235 -14.02 26.41 27.90
C LEU A 235 -14.46 26.54 29.37
N ALA A 236 -13.98 27.57 30.08
CA ALA A 236 -14.40 27.80 31.47
C ALA A 236 -15.88 28.20 31.55
N LEU A 237 -16.34 29.05 30.61
CA LEU A 237 -17.72 29.49 30.51
C LEU A 237 -18.65 28.35 30.08
N VAL A 238 -18.27 27.57 29.06
CA VAL A 238 -19.06 26.43 28.61
C VAL A 238 -19.27 25.43 29.75
N ARG A 239 -18.24 25.20 30.58
CA ARG A 239 -18.30 24.21 31.67
C ARG A 239 -19.06 24.67 32.91
N SER A 240 -19.35 25.96 33.07
CA SER A 240 -20.23 26.46 34.13
C SER A 240 -21.72 26.35 33.76
N THR A 241 -22.05 26.07 32.51
CA THR A 241 -23.44 25.86 32.06
C THR A 241 -23.95 24.45 32.39
N PRO A 242 -25.28 24.25 32.55
CA PRO A 242 -25.86 22.92 32.71
C PRO A 242 -25.51 22.03 31.52
N ALA A 243 -25.11 20.79 31.80
CA ALA A 243 -24.60 19.83 30.81
C ALA A 243 -23.28 20.24 30.11
N GLY A 244 -22.60 21.31 30.56
CA GLY A 244 -21.37 21.84 29.98
C GLY A 244 -20.11 20.96 30.06
N ARG A 245 -20.18 19.81 30.74
CA ARG A 245 -19.05 18.88 30.96
C ARG A 245 -19.14 17.67 30.02
N LEU A 246 -19.60 16.52 30.51
CA LEU A 246 -19.59 15.25 29.77
C LEU A 246 -20.48 15.28 28.52
N HIS A 247 -21.66 15.90 28.61
CA HIS A 247 -22.55 16.00 27.43
C HIS A 247 -21.93 16.87 26.33
N THR A 248 -21.27 17.98 26.67
CA THR A 248 -20.52 18.78 25.70
C THR A 248 -19.34 18.00 25.10
N ALA A 249 -18.60 17.24 25.92
CA ALA A 249 -17.54 16.37 25.41
C ALA A 249 -18.07 15.36 24.37
N GLY A 250 -19.17 14.67 24.70
CA GLY A 250 -19.85 13.77 23.77
C GLY A 250 -20.36 14.47 22.51
N ALA A 251 -20.91 15.69 22.63
CA ALA A 251 -21.38 16.46 21.48
C ALA A 251 -20.22 16.85 20.55
N LYS A 252 -19.04 17.18 21.09
CA LYS A 252 -17.83 17.45 20.30
C LYS A 252 -17.30 16.19 19.60
N LEU A 253 -17.34 15.03 20.25
CA LEU A 253 -16.99 13.76 19.61
C LEU A 253 -17.96 13.43 18.46
N LEU A 254 -19.27 13.57 18.67
CA LEU A 254 -20.25 13.36 17.58
C LEU A 254 -20.08 14.37 16.45
N ALA A 255 -19.79 15.64 16.76
CA ALA A 255 -19.53 16.68 15.76
C ALA A 255 -18.24 16.39 14.96
N LEU A 256 -17.20 15.88 15.62
CA LEU A 256 -15.98 15.40 14.96
C LEU A 256 -16.32 14.27 13.98
N GLY A 257 -17.04 13.24 14.42
CA GLY A 257 -17.42 12.09 13.58
C GLY A 257 -18.26 12.50 12.36
N ALA A 258 -19.30 13.31 12.57
CA ALA A 258 -20.14 13.81 11.49
C ALA A 258 -19.36 14.72 10.51
N SER A 259 -18.48 15.58 11.02
CA SER A 259 -17.68 16.47 10.16
C SER A 259 -16.63 15.67 9.36
N LEU A 260 -16.01 14.65 9.96
CA LEU A 260 -15.07 13.77 9.26
C LEU A 260 -15.74 12.95 8.16
N ALA A 261 -16.99 12.50 8.36
CA ALA A 261 -17.74 11.80 7.32
C ALA A 261 -17.89 12.68 6.07
N VAL A 262 -18.31 13.93 6.22
CA VAL A 262 -18.46 14.87 5.09
C VAL A 262 -17.09 15.17 4.45
N VAL A 263 -16.07 15.45 5.26
CA VAL A 263 -14.71 15.74 4.76
C VAL A 263 -14.16 14.58 3.94
N LEU A 264 -14.25 13.35 4.45
CA LEU A 264 -13.78 12.16 3.73
C LEU A 264 -14.59 11.91 2.47
N ALA A 265 -15.91 12.12 2.50
CA ALA A 265 -16.77 11.94 1.34
C ALA A 265 -16.38 12.92 0.22
N CYS A 266 -16.03 14.16 0.57
CA CYS A 266 -15.50 15.11 -0.40
C CYS A 266 -14.09 14.71 -0.91
N LEU A 267 -13.17 14.33 -0.03
CA LEU A 267 -11.80 13.97 -0.42
C LEU A 267 -11.76 12.75 -1.36
N TYR A 268 -12.34 11.64 -0.93
CA TYR A 268 -12.40 10.42 -1.74
C TYR A 268 -13.39 10.53 -2.90
N GLY A 269 -14.45 11.34 -2.75
CA GLY A 269 -15.36 11.64 -3.85
C GLY A 269 -14.66 12.36 -5.00
N VAL A 270 -13.81 13.35 -4.69
CA VAL A 270 -12.98 14.02 -5.71
C VAL A 270 -11.99 13.03 -6.35
N ASN A 271 -11.37 12.14 -5.56
CA ASN A 271 -10.50 11.10 -6.11
C ASN A 271 -11.23 10.18 -7.09
N LEU A 272 -12.40 9.66 -6.69
CA LEU A 272 -13.22 8.77 -7.52
C LEU A 272 -13.72 9.47 -8.79
N LEU A 273 -14.15 10.74 -8.69
CA LEU A 273 -14.57 11.52 -9.87
C LEU A 273 -13.41 11.77 -10.83
N TYR A 274 -12.23 12.12 -10.31
CA TYR A 274 -11.04 12.37 -11.11
C TYR A 274 -10.54 11.09 -11.79
N CYS A 275 -10.33 10.01 -11.04
CA CYS A 275 -9.86 8.73 -11.58
C CYS A 275 -10.90 8.07 -12.49
N GLY A 276 -12.19 8.19 -12.15
CA GLY A 276 -13.27 7.69 -13.02
C GLY A 276 -13.40 8.48 -14.33
N GLY A 277 -13.10 9.78 -14.32
CA GLY A 277 -13.03 10.59 -15.54
C GLY A 277 -11.86 10.22 -16.45
N LEU A 278 -10.70 9.91 -15.87
CA LEU A 278 -9.47 9.61 -16.60
C LEU A 278 -9.36 8.16 -17.07
N TYR A 279 -9.48 7.21 -16.14
CA TYR A 279 -9.24 5.80 -16.38
C TYR A 279 -10.52 5.02 -16.62
N GLY A 280 -11.63 5.47 -16.02
CA GLY A 280 -12.86 4.70 -15.88
C GLY A 280 -12.82 3.76 -14.65
N LEU A 281 -13.99 3.36 -14.17
CA LEU A 281 -14.13 2.55 -12.95
C LEU A 281 -14.67 1.13 -13.24
N GLY A 282 -15.24 0.91 -14.43
CA GLY A 282 -16.07 -0.24 -14.71
C GLY A 282 -17.42 -0.22 -13.94
N PRO A 283 -18.27 -1.24 -14.18
CA PRO A 283 -19.55 -1.39 -13.50
C PRO A 283 -19.37 -1.60 -11.99
N LEU A 284 -20.10 -0.84 -11.17
CA LEU A 284 -20.02 -0.96 -9.70
C LEU A 284 -20.80 -2.15 -9.13
N ASN A 285 -21.66 -2.78 -9.93
CA ASN A 285 -22.44 -3.96 -9.57
C ASN A 285 -21.68 -5.27 -9.74
N ARG A 286 -20.49 -5.27 -10.37
CA ARG A 286 -19.64 -6.46 -10.48
C ARG A 286 -19.05 -6.87 -9.14
N SER A 287 -18.62 -8.12 -9.03
CA SER A 287 -18.01 -8.64 -7.80
C SER A 287 -16.64 -8.01 -7.54
N ILE A 288 -16.26 -7.85 -6.27
CA ILE A 288 -14.90 -7.36 -5.94
C ILE A 288 -13.81 -8.32 -6.40
N GLN A 289 -14.12 -9.62 -6.51
CA GLN A 289 -13.19 -10.62 -6.99
C GLN A 289 -12.76 -10.37 -8.43
N SER A 290 -13.52 -9.58 -9.19
CA SER A 290 -13.17 -9.18 -10.56
C SER A 290 -12.17 -8.02 -10.62
N VAL A 291 -11.69 -7.53 -9.48
CA VAL A 291 -10.61 -6.55 -9.36
C VAL A 291 -9.34 -7.29 -8.92
N PRO A 292 -8.27 -7.39 -9.75
CA PRO A 292 -7.09 -8.22 -9.47
C PRO A 292 -6.47 -8.03 -8.09
N GLN A 293 -6.34 -6.79 -7.61
CA GLN A 293 -5.81 -6.49 -6.27
C GLN A 293 -6.74 -6.91 -5.12
N LEU A 294 -8.04 -7.07 -5.36
CA LEU A 294 -9.06 -7.45 -4.36
C LEU A 294 -9.54 -8.90 -4.53
N MET A 295 -9.02 -9.64 -5.51
CA MET A 295 -9.38 -11.03 -5.81
C MET A 295 -9.25 -11.96 -4.60
N ARG A 296 -8.31 -11.66 -3.69
CA ARG A 296 -8.04 -12.44 -2.48
C ARG A 296 -8.94 -12.07 -1.30
N SER A 297 -9.91 -11.20 -1.49
CA SER A 297 -10.92 -10.91 -0.47
C SER A 297 -11.95 -12.03 -0.39
N THR A 298 -12.29 -12.45 0.84
CA THR A 298 -13.29 -13.49 1.11
C THR A 298 -14.72 -12.95 1.23
N TRP A 299 -14.93 -11.70 0.81
CA TRP A 299 -16.22 -11.02 0.93
C TRP A 299 -16.94 -11.04 -0.41
N LYS A 300 -18.16 -11.58 -0.44
CA LYS A 300 -19.04 -11.55 -1.63
C LYS A 300 -19.77 -10.21 -1.74
N LEU A 301 -19.00 -9.15 -1.99
CA LEU A 301 -19.53 -7.81 -2.19
C LEU A 301 -19.47 -7.42 -3.66
N THR A 302 -20.40 -6.56 -4.05
CA THR A 302 -20.23 -5.74 -5.25
C THR A 302 -19.17 -4.66 -5.02
N VAL A 303 -18.55 -4.15 -6.08
CA VAL A 303 -17.61 -3.03 -5.99
C VAL A 303 -18.24 -1.81 -5.30
N GLY A 304 -19.52 -1.51 -5.57
CA GLY A 304 -20.24 -0.41 -4.91
C GLY A 304 -20.40 -0.61 -3.40
N GLN A 305 -20.72 -1.83 -2.95
CA GLN A 305 -20.78 -2.16 -1.53
C GLN A 305 -19.39 -2.11 -0.89
N TYR A 306 -18.35 -2.53 -1.60
CA TYR A 306 -16.98 -2.40 -1.15
C TYR A 306 -16.57 -0.94 -0.95
N LEU A 307 -16.91 -0.04 -1.87
CA LEU A 307 -16.66 1.39 -1.71
C LEU A 307 -17.33 1.95 -0.45
N PHE A 308 -18.55 1.50 -0.13
CA PHE A 308 -19.23 1.86 1.11
C PHE A 308 -18.52 1.32 2.35
N CYS A 309 -18.14 0.04 2.37
CA CYS A 309 -17.38 -0.57 3.47
C CYS A 309 -15.99 0.07 3.64
N PHE A 310 -15.31 0.39 2.54
CA PHE A 310 -14.06 1.11 2.52
C PHE A 310 -14.23 2.48 3.17
N PHE A 311 -15.23 3.24 2.74
CA PHE A 311 -15.52 4.56 3.31
C PHE A 311 -15.84 4.48 4.80
N LEU A 312 -16.67 3.52 5.22
CA LEU A 312 -17.05 3.33 6.62
C LEU A 312 -15.84 3.00 7.49
N THR A 313 -14.95 2.13 7.00
CA THR A 313 -13.73 1.73 7.69
C THR A 313 -12.74 2.90 7.77
N LYS A 314 -12.52 3.63 6.66
CA LYS A 314 -11.72 4.86 6.64
C LYS A 314 -12.27 5.89 7.62
N TRP A 315 -13.58 6.08 7.64
CA TRP A 315 -14.24 6.99 8.57
C TRP A 315 -14.01 6.59 10.03
N LEU A 316 -14.16 5.30 10.36
CA LEU A 316 -13.95 4.80 11.71
C LEU A 316 -12.48 5.00 12.15
N ALA A 317 -11.52 4.66 11.29
CA ALA A 317 -10.10 4.85 11.55
C ALA A 317 -9.75 6.34 11.73
N ALA A 318 -10.24 7.19 10.81
CA ALA A 318 -10.08 8.64 10.88
C ALA A 318 -10.73 9.23 12.13
N PHE A 319 -11.87 8.68 12.57
CA PHE A 319 -12.56 9.11 13.78
C PHE A 319 -11.71 8.82 15.01
N ILE A 320 -11.20 7.59 15.17
CA ILE A 320 -10.31 7.21 16.28
C ILE A 320 -9.06 8.10 16.33
N CYS A 321 -8.39 8.28 15.19
CA CYS A 321 -7.25 9.19 15.06
C CYS A 321 -7.65 10.64 15.38
N GLY A 322 -8.81 11.09 14.92
CA GLY A 322 -9.35 12.43 15.19
C GLY A 322 -9.60 12.68 16.67
N ILE A 323 -10.05 11.68 17.44
CA ILE A 323 -10.20 11.80 18.90
C ILE A 323 -8.85 12.04 19.56
N TRP A 324 -7.82 11.30 19.15
CA TRP A 324 -6.44 11.52 19.62
C TRP A 324 -5.94 12.93 19.27
N VAL A 325 -6.10 13.35 18.01
CA VAL A 325 -5.71 14.69 17.56
C VAL A 325 -6.40 15.76 18.41
N MET A 326 -7.70 15.61 18.65
CA MET A 326 -8.48 16.52 19.47
C MET A 326 -8.02 16.53 20.93
N LEU A 327 -7.67 15.37 21.49
CA LEU A 327 -7.11 15.23 22.84
C LEU A 327 -5.76 15.93 22.99
N ALA A 328 -4.83 15.71 22.05
CA ALA A 328 -3.52 16.36 22.04
C ALA A 328 -3.65 17.89 21.93
N MET A 329 -4.56 18.36 21.08
CA MET A 329 -4.86 19.79 20.88
C MET A 329 -5.51 20.45 22.10
N LEU A 330 -6.34 19.70 22.84
CA LEU A 330 -6.95 20.13 24.10
C LEU A 330 -5.91 20.28 25.21
N PHE A 331 -5.05 19.28 25.37
CA PHE A 331 -4.11 19.20 26.49
C PHE A 331 -2.98 20.24 26.36
N ALA A 332 -2.44 20.39 25.15
CA ALA A 332 -1.25 21.19 24.91
C ALA A 332 -1.49 22.69 25.12
N ARG A 333 -0.55 23.41 25.75
CA ARG A 333 -0.69 24.86 25.97
C ARG A 333 -0.60 25.70 24.71
N ARG A 334 0.17 25.27 23.72
CA ARG A 334 0.34 25.97 22.43
C ARG A 334 -0.22 25.12 21.29
N LEU A 335 -0.69 25.78 20.24
CA LEU A 335 -1.18 25.13 19.02
C LEU A 335 -0.15 24.14 18.47
N PHE A 336 1.08 24.61 18.28
CA PHE A 336 2.18 23.81 17.76
C PHE A 336 2.53 22.59 18.62
N THR A 337 2.55 22.74 19.94
CA THR A 337 2.78 21.59 20.84
C THR A 337 1.66 20.56 20.75
N GLY A 338 0.42 21.01 20.50
CA GLY A 338 -0.71 20.12 20.27
C GLY A 338 -0.63 19.39 18.94
N ALA A 339 -0.27 20.11 17.87
CA ALA A 339 -0.07 19.54 16.54
C ALA A 339 1.10 18.53 16.51
N LEU A 340 2.24 18.85 17.16
CA LEU A 340 3.33 17.90 17.32
C LEU A 340 2.92 16.67 18.12
N GLY A 341 2.16 16.84 19.22
CA GLY A 341 1.65 15.70 19.99
C GLY A 341 0.70 14.83 19.19
N ALA A 342 -0.17 15.44 18.37
CA ALA A 342 -1.06 14.74 17.46
C ALA A 342 -0.28 13.89 16.44
N LEU A 343 0.73 14.47 15.79
CA LEU A 343 1.58 13.79 14.81
C LEU A 343 2.50 12.74 15.44
N ALA A 344 2.99 12.97 16.67
CA ALA A 344 3.94 12.07 17.32
C ALA A 344 3.40 10.64 17.44
N LEU A 345 2.12 10.45 17.77
CA LEU A 345 1.52 9.12 17.85
C LEU A 345 1.44 8.45 16.48
N ILE A 346 1.05 9.20 15.43
CA ILE A 346 0.95 8.70 14.06
C ILE A 346 2.35 8.27 13.57
N VAL A 347 3.36 9.10 13.77
CA VAL A 347 4.75 8.82 13.40
C VAL A 347 5.32 7.64 14.20
N PHE A 348 5.03 7.55 15.50
CA PHE A 348 5.45 6.42 16.32
C PHE A 348 4.82 5.10 15.86
N ASN A 349 3.54 5.13 15.49
CA ASN A 349 2.85 3.99 14.90
C ASN A 349 3.45 3.60 13.54
N LEU A 350 3.78 4.56 12.68
CA LEU A 350 4.53 4.29 11.44
C LEU A 350 5.88 3.62 11.73
N PHE A 351 6.62 4.14 12.70
CA PHE A 351 7.92 3.60 13.09
C PHE A 351 7.85 2.13 13.54
N ILE A 352 6.91 1.78 14.43
CA ILE A 352 6.70 0.38 14.86
C ILE A 352 6.47 -0.52 13.64
N ARG A 353 5.64 -0.06 12.70
CA ARG A 353 5.28 -0.83 11.51
C ARG A 353 6.46 -1.04 10.56
N SER A 354 7.34 -0.06 10.44
CA SER A 354 8.57 -0.14 9.63
C SER A 354 9.63 -1.04 10.25
N VAL A 355 9.72 -1.09 11.58
CA VAL A 355 10.73 -1.89 12.30
C VAL A 355 10.37 -3.38 12.35
N ILE A 356 9.08 -3.73 12.46
CA ILE A 356 8.65 -5.12 12.61
C ILE A 356 8.35 -5.75 11.23
N PRO A 357 9.09 -6.80 10.81
CA PRO A 357 8.80 -7.52 9.57
C PRO A 357 7.43 -8.23 9.61
N ALA A 358 6.77 -8.36 8.45
CA ALA A 358 5.47 -9.03 8.37
C ALA A 358 5.54 -10.54 8.68
N THR A 359 6.70 -11.16 8.49
CA THR A 359 7.00 -12.58 8.76
C THR A 359 7.45 -12.84 10.20
N SER A 360 7.58 -11.80 11.02
CA SER A 360 7.98 -11.95 12.42
C SER A 360 6.87 -12.58 13.27
N ARG A 361 7.26 -13.27 14.34
CA ARG A 361 6.32 -13.74 15.39
C ARG A 361 5.58 -12.60 16.10
N LEU A 362 6.05 -11.36 15.94
CA LEU A 362 5.41 -10.15 16.46
C LEU A 362 4.53 -9.44 15.41
N ASN A 363 4.11 -10.13 14.35
CA ASN A 363 3.30 -9.54 13.29
C ASN A 363 1.96 -8.97 13.81
N VAL A 364 1.36 -9.53 14.86
CA VAL A 364 0.18 -8.94 15.51
C VAL A 364 0.44 -7.51 16.00
N ILE A 365 1.62 -7.23 16.58
CA ILE A 365 1.97 -5.87 17.05
C ILE A 365 2.16 -4.91 15.86
N LYS A 366 2.67 -5.41 14.73
CA LYS A 366 2.80 -4.62 13.50
C LYS A 366 1.43 -4.12 13.00
N TYR A 367 0.41 -4.98 13.06
CA TYR A 367 -0.93 -4.69 12.54
C TYR A 367 -1.92 -4.14 13.58
N ALA A 368 -1.69 -4.35 14.88
CA ALA A 368 -2.44 -3.72 15.98
C ALA A 368 -2.04 -2.24 16.14
N ASN A 369 -2.29 -1.45 15.10
CA ASN A 369 -1.65 -0.16 14.88
C ASN A 369 -2.62 0.80 14.16
N LEU A 370 -2.61 2.08 14.53
CA LEU A 370 -3.50 3.10 13.94
C LEU A 370 -3.30 3.30 12.44
N ILE A 371 -2.08 3.08 11.93
CA ILE A 371 -1.79 3.17 10.49
C ILE A 371 -2.42 2.01 9.74
N SER A 372 -2.48 0.82 10.34
CA SER A 372 -3.13 -0.34 9.72
C SER A 372 -4.61 -0.06 9.48
N LEU A 373 -5.28 0.54 10.49
CA LEU A 373 -6.68 0.96 10.38
C LEU A 373 -6.91 2.00 9.27
N LEU A 374 -5.96 2.92 9.10
CA LEU A 374 -6.01 3.89 8.00
C LEU A 374 -5.76 3.22 6.64
N ARG A 375 -4.96 2.16 6.55
CA ARG A 375 -4.70 1.43 5.29
C ARG A 375 -5.79 0.40 4.98
N THR A 376 -6.98 0.89 4.70
CA THR A 376 -8.20 0.08 4.51
C THR A 376 -8.11 -0.99 3.41
N ASN A 377 -7.35 -0.77 2.34
CA ASN A 377 -7.17 -1.79 1.31
C ASN A 377 -6.33 -2.99 1.80
N GLU A 378 -5.40 -2.80 2.74
CA GLU A 378 -4.71 -3.93 3.37
C GLU A 378 -5.66 -4.76 4.26
N LEU A 379 -6.69 -4.13 4.83
CA LEU A 379 -7.67 -4.77 5.69
C LEU A 379 -8.74 -5.53 4.89
N LEU A 380 -9.29 -4.89 3.86
CA LEU A 380 -10.44 -5.42 3.10
C LEU A 380 -10.03 -6.14 1.80
N GLY A 381 -8.84 -5.87 1.28
CA GLY A 381 -8.42 -6.35 -0.05
C GLY A 381 -7.92 -7.79 -0.09
N GLY A 382 -7.43 -8.34 1.02
CA GLY A 382 -6.92 -9.71 1.05
C GLY A 382 -7.12 -10.39 2.39
N TYR A 383 -7.55 -11.65 2.33
CA TYR A 383 -7.58 -12.50 3.51
C TYR A 383 -6.15 -12.87 3.93
N ARG A 384 -5.82 -12.58 5.19
CA ARG A 384 -4.52 -12.89 5.78
C ARG A 384 -4.67 -13.24 7.24
N ASN A 385 -4.01 -14.32 7.65
CA ASN A 385 -3.84 -14.68 9.05
C ASN A 385 -2.48 -14.23 9.57
N LEU A 386 -2.47 -13.88 10.84
CA LEU A 386 -1.30 -13.47 11.60
C LEU A 386 -0.95 -14.55 12.61
N TYR A 387 0.32 -14.59 12.99
CA TYR A 387 0.85 -15.56 13.93
C TYR A 387 0.66 -15.05 15.36
N TRP A 388 -0.04 -15.79 16.19
CA TRP A 388 -0.22 -15.46 17.60
C TRP A 388 -0.22 -16.72 18.47
N PHE A 389 0.87 -16.94 19.22
CA PHE A 389 1.04 -18.09 20.11
C PHE A 389 0.63 -19.43 19.46
N ASP A 390 1.22 -19.73 18.30
CA ASP A 390 0.96 -20.94 17.50
C ASP A 390 -0.47 -21.10 16.96
N HIS A 391 -1.29 -20.05 17.03
CA HIS A 391 -2.61 -20.00 16.41
C HIS A 391 -2.69 -18.91 15.33
N PRO A 392 -3.35 -19.18 14.18
CA PRO A 392 -3.65 -18.18 13.18
C PRO A 392 -4.81 -17.30 13.63
N ILE A 393 -4.57 -15.99 13.69
CA ILE A 393 -5.60 -15.00 13.96
C ILE A 393 -5.83 -14.16 12.70
N PRO A 394 -7.06 -14.03 12.20
CA PRO A 394 -7.35 -13.16 11.06
C PRO A 394 -6.92 -11.72 11.31
N LEU A 395 -6.29 -11.10 10.31
CA LEU A 395 -5.86 -9.69 10.34
C LEU A 395 -7.02 -8.77 10.76
N LEU A 396 -8.20 -9.00 10.18
CA LEU A 396 -9.42 -8.24 10.47
C LEU A 396 -9.76 -8.24 11.96
N LEU A 397 -9.62 -9.38 12.64
CA LEU A 397 -9.91 -9.47 14.07
C LEU A 397 -8.94 -8.61 14.89
N VAL A 398 -7.64 -8.71 14.60
CA VAL A 398 -6.60 -7.93 15.30
C VAL A 398 -6.84 -6.44 15.13
N GLU A 399 -7.15 -5.99 13.92
CA GLU A 399 -7.43 -4.58 13.65
C GLU A 399 -8.72 -4.11 14.30
N CYS A 400 -9.82 -4.87 14.23
CA CYS A 400 -11.07 -4.53 14.91
C CYS A 400 -10.87 -4.41 16.44
N VAL A 401 -10.16 -5.35 17.05
CA VAL A 401 -9.85 -5.30 18.49
C VAL A 401 -9.00 -4.07 18.81
N ALA A 402 -7.95 -3.80 18.03
CA ALA A 402 -7.12 -2.62 18.21
C ALA A 402 -7.94 -1.32 18.07
N ALA A 403 -8.82 -1.23 17.07
CA ALA A 403 -9.70 -0.09 16.84
C ALA A 403 -10.62 0.17 18.04
N VAL A 404 -11.24 -0.88 18.59
CA VAL A 404 -12.10 -0.78 19.78
C VAL A 404 -11.30 -0.33 20.99
N LEU A 405 -10.12 -0.91 21.23
CA LEU A 405 -9.26 -0.55 22.36
C LEU A 405 -8.79 0.90 22.28
N PHE A 406 -8.26 1.34 21.12
CA PHE A 406 -7.85 2.72 20.91
C PHE A 406 -9.04 3.69 21.00
N GLY A 407 -10.17 3.34 20.39
CA GLY A 407 -11.38 4.15 20.41
C GLY A 407 -11.91 4.39 21.83
N ILE A 408 -12.03 3.32 22.63
CA ILE A 408 -12.46 3.41 24.03
C ILE A 408 -11.44 4.22 24.84
N LEU A 409 -10.15 3.91 24.73
CA LEU A 409 -9.09 4.59 25.48
C LEU A 409 -9.10 6.11 25.19
N PHE A 410 -9.12 6.50 23.92
CA PHE A 410 -9.07 7.92 23.54
C PHE A 410 -10.36 8.64 23.89
N ALA A 411 -11.54 8.01 23.70
CA ALA A 411 -12.81 8.62 24.06
C ALA A 411 -12.94 8.83 25.57
N LEU A 412 -12.55 7.83 26.38
CA LEU A 412 -12.54 7.94 27.84
C LEU A 412 -11.54 9.00 28.31
N ALA A 413 -10.31 8.99 27.77
CA ALA A 413 -9.30 9.99 28.10
C ALA A 413 -9.77 11.41 27.75
N PHE A 414 -10.38 11.59 26.57
CA PHE A 414 -10.93 12.88 26.15
C PHE A 414 -12.06 13.34 27.08
N CYS A 415 -13.04 12.49 27.36
CA CYS A 415 -14.15 12.80 28.26
C CYS A 415 -13.67 13.10 29.69
N PHE A 416 -12.70 12.33 30.19
CA PHE A 416 -12.11 12.52 31.52
C PHE A 416 -11.36 13.86 31.62
N ILE A 417 -10.45 14.11 30.67
CA ILE A 417 -9.65 15.34 30.64
C ILE A 417 -10.55 16.56 30.45
N PHE A 418 -11.50 16.51 29.52
CA PHE A 418 -12.44 17.61 29.27
C PHE A 418 -13.33 17.92 30.49
N SER A 419 -13.79 16.87 31.19
CA SER A 419 -14.69 17.04 32.33
C SER A 419 -14.00 17.47 33.62
N ARG A 420 -12.77 17.02 33.90
CA ARG A 420 -12.07 17.26 35.18
C ARG A 420 -10.92 18.26 35.13
N HIS A 421 -10.15 18.33 34.04
CA HIS A 421 -8.95 19.17 34.01
C HIS A 421 -9.30 20.67 33.97
N TYR A 422 -8.61 21.53 34.73
CA TYR A 422 -8.85 22.98 34.66
C TYR A 422 -8.03 23.61 33.53
N PHE A 423 -8.71 24.10 32.50
CA PHE A 423 -8.05 24.77 31.38
C PHE A 423 -7.92 26.25 31.70
N THR A 424 -6.72 26.70 32.02
CA THR A 424 -6.43 28.13 32.04
C THR A 424 -6.34 28.64 30.61
N ALA A 425 -6.98 29.78 30.34
CA ALA A 425 -6.76 30.51 29.09
C ALA A 425 -5.24 30.70 28.92
N ALA A 426 -4.76 30.71 27.68
CA ALA A 426 -3.35 31.02 27.40
C ALA A 426 -3.07 32.46 27.84
N GLY A 427 -2.74 32.66 29.12
CA GLY A 427 -2.64 33.97 29.72
C GLY A 427 -1.63 34.85 28.98
N ARG A 428 -1.99 36.12 28.76
CA ARG A 428 -1.00 37.17 28.52
C ARG A 428 0.00 37.11 29.66
N ARG A 429 1.27 36.88 29.33
CA ARG A 429 2.36 36.60 30.28
C ARG A 429 2.42 37.64 31.41
N THR A 430 2.04 37.27 32.63
CA THR A 430 2.34 37.99 33.86
C THR A 430 3.20 37.13 34.81
N GLY A 431 4.19 36.42 34.26
CA GLY A 431 5.15 35.63 35.04
C GLY A 431 6.59 35.97 34.64
N ARG A 432 7.36 36.47 35.60
CA ARG A 432 8.81 36.78 35.51
C ARG A 432 9.56 35.61 34.86
N ARG A 433 10.22 35.84 33.72
CA ARG A 433 11.24 34.93 33.17
C ARG A 433 12.62 35.44 33.55
N LEU A 434 13.45 34.57 34.11
CA LEU A 434 14.87 34.82 34.38
C LEU A 434 15.72 34.99 33.09
N PHE A 435 15.19 34.64 31.92
CA PHE A 435 15.84 34.91 30.64
C PHE A 435 14.86 35.59 29.67
N ARG A 436 14.95 36.92 29.58
CA ARG A 436 14.42 37.69 28.44
C ARG A 436 15.28 37.35 27.21
N ARG A 437 14.85 36.39 26.39
CA ARG A 437 15.32 36.34 25.00
C ARG A 437 14.90 37.67 24.36
N LYS A 438 15.87 38.48 23.90
CA LYS A 438 15.60 39.69 23.12
C LYS A 438 14.79 39.27 21.90
N ILE A 439 13.54 39.71 21.82
CA ILE A 439 12.72 39.51 20.63
C ILE A 439 13.26 40.52 19.61
N PRO A 440 13.72 40.08 18.43
CA PRO A 440 14.15 41.00 17.39
C PRO A 440 12.97 41.91 17.01
N ALA A 441 13.18 43.22 17.10
CA ALA A 441 12.22 44.21 16.65
C ALA A 441 12.32 44.32 15.13
N PHE A 442 11.33 43.79 14.43
CA PHE A 442 11.25 43.95 12.97
C PHE A 442 10.48 45.22 12.65
N THR A 443 10.97 45.99 11.69
CA THR A 443 10.38 47.26 11.27
C THR A 443 9.20 47.10 10.30
N THR A 444 9.02 45.92 9.71
CA THR A 444 7.90 45.64 8.78
C THR A 444 6.93 44.60 9.34
N PRO A 445 5.61 44.78 9.17
CA PRO A 445 4.60 43.87 9.68
C PRO A 445 4.72 42.47 9.06
N MET A 446 5.13 42.37 7.79
CA MET A 446 5.35 41.10 7.12
C MET A 446 6.49 40.30 7.77
N ARG A 447 7.65 40.90 8.06
CA ARG A 447 8.76 40.20 8.73
C ARG A 447 8.39 39.76 10.14
N GLN A 448 7.60 40.57 10.84
CA GLN A 448 7.14 40.25 12.18
C GLN A 448 6.16 39.06 12.18
N GLU A 449 5.18 39.03 11.27
CA GLU A 449 4.27 37.89 11.16
C GLU A 449 4.98 36.63 10.65
N THR A 450 5.93 36.74 9.71
CA THR A 450 6.74 35.60 9.26
C THR A 450 7.59 35.03 10.40
N TYR A 451 8.27 35.87 11.20
CA TYR A 451 9.03 35.42 12.36
C TYR A 451 8.14 34.79 13.44
N LYS A 452 6.95 35.36 13.65
CA LYS A 452 5.96 34.84 14.59
C LYS A 452 5.45 33.46 14.16
N LEU A 453 5.14 33.26 12.88
CA LEU A 453 4.72 31.98 12.32
C LEU A 453 5.87 30.96 12.34
N LEU A 454 7.02 31.28 11.75
CA LEU A 454 8.12 30.33 11.58
C LEU A 454 8.82 29.98 12.90
N VAL A 455 9.13 30.98 13.73
CA VAL A 455 9.99 30.80 14.91
C VAL A 455 9.19 30.77 16.20
N MET A 456 8.27 31.72 16.41
CA MET A 456 7.52 31.76 17.69
C MET A 456 6.45 30.66 17.79
N GLN A 457 5.83 30.31 16.67
CA GLN A 457 4.89 29.21 16.56
C GLN A 457 5.55 27.90 16.13
N GLY A 458 6.84 27.89 15.79
CA GLY A 458 7.60 26.66 15.53
C GLY A 458 7.39 26.04 14.14
N THR A 459 6.65 26.69 13.24
CA THR A 459 6.35 26.18 11.88
C THR A 459 7.62 25.85 11.08
N ALA A 460 8.73 26.55 11.31
CA ALA A 460 10.01 26.24 10.65
C ALA A 460 10.52 24.82 10.97
N LEU A 461 10.33 24.35 12.21
CA LEU A 461 10.71 22.99 12.60
C LEU A 461 9.84 21.95 11.88
N LEU A 462 8.54 22.22 11.71
CA LEU A 462 7.64 21.36 10.95
C LEU A 462 8.05 21.29 9.48
N LEU A 463 8.38 22.44 8.86
CA LEU A 463 8.86 22.48 7.48
C LEU A 463 10.19 21.74 7.31
N LEU A 464 11.11 21.85 8.27
CA LEU A 464 12.37 21.10 8.25
C LEU A 464 12.15 19.59 8.41
N LEU A 465 11.25 19.17 9.31
CA LEU A 465 10.90 17.75 9.47
C LEU A 465 10.20 17.21 8.22
N PHE A 466 9.29 17.99 7.62
CA PHE A 466 8.62 17.62 6.38
C PHE A 466 9.60 17.54 5.21
N ALA A 467 10.50 18.51 5.06
CA ALA A 467 11.56 18.46 4.06
C ALA A 467 12.50 17.26 4.28
N GLY A 468 12.89 16.98 5.52
CA GLY A 468 13.69 15.81 5.87
C GLY A 468 12.97 14.50 5.57
N PHE A 469 11.67 14.42 5.85
CA PHE A 469 10.84 13.27 5.48
C PHE A 469 10.72 13.11 3.97
N GLN A 470 10.50 14.19 3.22
CA GLN A 470 10.43 14.16 1.76
C GLN A 470 11.76 13.74 1.12
N VAL A 471 12.89 14.19 1.67
CA VAL A 471 14.23 13.75 1.24
C VAL A 471 14.43 12.27 1.59
N TYR A 472 14.05 11.84 2.80
CA TYR A 472 14.11 10.45 3.19
C TYR A 472 13.28 9.58 2.25
N THR A 473 12.00 9.93 2.03
CA THR A 473 11.13 9.19 1.11
C THR A 473 11.75 9.18 -0.27
N ALA A 474 12.10 10.33 -0.86
CA ALA A 474 12.71 10.40 -2.20
C ALA A 474 13.99 9.57 -2.35
N VAL A 475 14.85 9.52 -1.33
CA VAL A 475 16.08 8.69 -1.32
C VAL A 475 15.75 7.21 -1.12
N THR A 476 14.68 6.88 -0.38
CA THR A 476 14.22 5.50 -0.19
C THR A 476 13.25 5.01 -1.28
N THR A 477 12.72 5.89 -2.14
CA THR A 477 11.90 5.50 -3.30
C THR A 477 12.76 4.91 -4.42
N GLU A 478 14.07 4.74 -4.22
CA GLU A 478 14.90 3.97 -5.11
C GLU A 478 14.74 2.46 -4.87
N SER A 479 14.21 1.82 -5.91
CA SER A 479 14.17 0.38 -6.18
C SER A 479 13.35 -0.43 -5.19
N TYR A 480 12.22 -0.94 -5.68
CA TYR A 480 11.67 -2.20 -5.20
C TYR A 480 12.81 -3.22 -5.24
N ILE A 481 13.43 -3.47 -4.08
CA ILE A 481 14.48 -4.48 -3.95
C ILE A 481 13.75 -5.80 -4.05
N ASP A 482 13.85 -6.42 -5.22
CA ASP A 482 13.37 -7.77 -5.48
C ASP A 482 13.85 -8.71 -4.36
N ALA A 483 13.06 -9.72 -4.00
CA ALA A 483 13.43 -10.65 -2.94
C ALA A 483 14.81 -11.29 -3.20
N ASP A 484 15.16 -11.46 -4.49
CA ASP A 484 16.47 -11.89 -4.95
C ASP A 484 17.61 -10.93 -4.54
N GLU A 485 17.37 -9.63 -4.64
CA GLU A 485 18.34 -8.58 -4.30
C GLU A 485 18.50 -8.45 -2.77
N ILE A 486 17.44 -8.71 -1.99
CA ILE A 486 17.53 -8.80 -0.52
C ILE A 486 18.46 -9.95 -0.11
N TYR A 487 18.28 -11.14 -0.71
CA TYR A 487 19.16 -12.27 -0.46
C TYR A 487 20.59 -12.01 -0.95
N TYR A 488 20.75 -11.33 -2.09
CA TYR A 488 22.06 -11.03 -2.66
C TYR A 488 22.85 -10.10 -1.74
N GLN A 489 22.22 -9.03 -1.26
CA GLN A 489 22.80 -8.11 -0.28
C GLN A 489 23.13 -8.81 1.04
N TYR A 490 22.26 -9.71 1.51
CA TYR A 490 22.52 -10.50 2.71
C TYR A 490 23.83 -11.30 2.60
N TYR A 491 24.04 -12.01 1.48
CA TYR A 491 25.28 -12.75 1.24
C TYR A 491 26.48 -11.82 1.04
N MET A 492 26.34 -10.77 0.23
CA MET A 492 27.44 -9.85 -0.06
C MET A 492 27.93 -9.10 1.17
N LYS A 493 27.05 -8.75 2.11
CA LYS A 493 27.44 -8.11 3.37
C LYS A 493 28.36 -8.97 4.24
N HIS A 494 28.26 -10.30 4.15
CA HIS A 494 29.11 -11.24 4.90
C HIS A 494 30.35 -11.67 4.13
N VAL A 495 30.38 -11.45 2.82
CA VAL A 495 31.47 -11.85 1.91
C VAL A 495 32.12 -10.60 1.29
N GLU A 496 31.95 -9.43 1.92
CA GLU A 496 32.46 -8.14 1.43
C GLU A 496 33.98 -8.05 1.62
N GLY A 497 34.70 -7.69 0.55
CA GLY A 497 36.16 -7.53 0.57
C GLY A 497 36.92 -8.72 -0.05
N PRO A 498 38.24 -8.87 0.23
CA PRO A 498 39.04 -9.97 -0.32
C PRO A 498 38.56 -11.32 0.23
N LEU A 499 38.47 -12.33 -0.64
CA LEU A 499 37.92 -13.65 -0.30
C LEU A 499 38.83 -14.42 0.67
N THR A 500 38.57 -14.30 1.98
CA THR A 500 39.29 -14.99 3.07
C THR A 500 38.81 -16.43 3.26
N GLN A 501 39.54 -17.23 4.05
CA GLN A 501 39.12 -18.59 4.39
C GLN A 501 37.83 -18.59 5.23
N GLU A 502 37.67 -17.62 6.11
CA GLU A 502 36.46 -17.42 6.94
C GLU A 502 35.21 -17.22 6.07
N SER A 503 35.29 -16.42 5.00
CA SER A 503 34.17 -16.24 4.07
C SER A 503 33.81 -17.54 3.32
N VAL A 504 34.81 -18.38 3.01
CA VAL A 504 34.59 -19.68 2.35
C VAL A 504 33.94 -20.68 3.30
N ASP A 505 34.38 -20.73 4.56
CA ASP A 505 33.81 -21.60 5.58
C ASP A 505 32.37 -21.19 5.91
N TRP A 506 32.10 -19.89 5.98
CA TRP A 506 30.74 -19.36 6.17
C TRP A 506 29.81 -19.71 5.00
N LEU A 507 30.25 -19.54 3.75
CA LEU A 507 29.48 -19.94 2.57
C LEU A 507 29.19 -21.46 2.58
N SER A 508 30.15 -22.27 3.01
CA SER A 508 29.97 -23.72 3.14
C SER A 508 28.90 -24.07 4.18
N GLN A 509 28.84 -23.34 5.30
CA GLN A 509 27.81 -23.52 6.31
C GLN A 509 26.41 -23.13 5.80
N GLN A 510 26.30 -22.08 4.99
CA GLN A 510 25.03 -21.66 4.40
C GLN A 510 24.50 -22.67 3.36
N GLN A 511 25.39 -23.44 2.72
CA GLN A 511 25.01 -24.45 1.74
C GLN A 511 24.13 -25.57 2.33
N GLU A 512 24.29 -25.87 3.63
CA GLU A 512 23.50 -26.89 4.33
C GLU A 512 22.00 -26.56 4.40
N GLU A 513 21.64 -25.28 4.32
CA GLU A 513 20.24 -24.83 4.28
C GLU A 513 19.49 -25.37 3.05
N PHE A 514 20.22 -25.64 1.96
CA PHE A 514 19.66 -26.12 0.69
C PHE A 514 19.64 -27.65 0.55
N ARG A 515 20.04 -28.39 1.61
CA ARG A 515 20.05 -29.86 1.63
C ARG A 515 18.72 -30.50 1.17
N PRO A 516 17.53 -30.01 1.55
CA PRO A 516 16.26 -30.59 1.09
C PRO A 516 16.10 -30.54 -0.44
N ILE A 517 16.53 -29.45 -1.08
CA ILE A 517 16.46 -29.30 -2.55
C ILE A 517 17.46 -30.26 -3.22
N TYR A 518 18.67 -30.42 -2.66
CA TYR A 518 19.64 -31.38 -3.19
C TYR A 518 19.15 -32.82 -3.11
N GLN A 519 18.52 -33.21 -2.00
CA GLN A 519 17.92 -34.54 -1.85
C GLN A 519 16.79 -34.77 -2.85
N LEU A 520 15.96 -33.75 -3.09
CA LEU A 520 14.86 -33.84 -4.05
C LEU A 520 15.39 -33.95 -5.50
N ASN A 521 16.41 -33.17 -5.85
CA ASN A 521 17.11 -33.29 -7.13
C ASN A 521 17.74 -34.68 -7.31
N ALA A 522 18.38 -35.22 -6.28
CA ALA A 522 18.96 -36.56 -6.31
C ALA A 522 17.88 -37.65 -6.43
N ALA A 523 16.72 -37.47 -5.79
CA ALA A 523 15.58 -38.37 -5.92
C ALA A 523 15.00 -38.38 -7.35
N LEU A 524 14.94 -37.22 -8.00
CA LEU A 524 14.55 -37.11 -9.41
C LEU A 524 15.58 -37.79 -10.33
N MET A 525 16.87 -37.52 -10.14
CA MET A 525 17.94 -38.12 -10.96
C MET A 525 18.03 -39.64 -10.78
N SER A 526 17.75 -40.15 -9.58
CA SER A 526 17.68 -41.59 -9.28
C SER A 526 16.35 -42.24 -9.67
N LYS A 527 15.44 -41.51 -10.34
CA LYS A 527 14.09 -41.94 -10.75
C LYS A 527 13.22 -42.48 -9.60
N LYS A 528 13.50 -42.07 -8.36
CA LYS A 528 12.70 -42.44 -7.17
C LYS A 528 11.39 -41.64 -7.08
N ILE A 529 11.34 -40.49 -7.72
CA ILE A 529 10.16 -39.62 -7.85
C ILE A 529 9.96 -39.26 -9.32
N THR A 530 8.71 -39.06 -9.72
CA THR A 530 8.35 -38.61 -11.07
C THR A 530 8.53 -37.10 -11.24
N SER A 531 8.62 -36.62 -12.48
CA SER A 531 8.75 -35.19 -12.77
C SER A 531 7.56 -34.35 -12.26
N GLN A 532 6.35 -34.92 -12.21
CA GLN A 532 5.17 -34.26 -11.64
C GLN A 532 5.24 -34.16 -10.12
N GLU A 533 5.66 -35.23 -9.43
CA GLU A 533 5.86 -35.22 -7.97
C GLU A 533 6.99 -34.28 -7.57
N TYR A 534 8.07 -34.22 -8.36
CA TYR A 534 9.15 -33.26 -8.17
C TYR A 534 8.65 -31.81 -8.25
N GLN A 535 7.85 -31.46 -9.26
CA GLN A 535 7.29 -30.11 -9.39
C GLN A 535 6.36 -29.76 -8.23
N ALA A 536 5.51 -30.69 -7.79
CA ALA A 536 4.63 -30.48 -6.64
C ALA A 536 5.41 -30.28 -5.33
N MET A 537 6.46 -31.08 -5.10
CA MET A 537 7.31 -30.96 -3.92
C MET A 537 8.18 -29.68 -3.97
N MET A 538 8.66 -29.28 -5.16
CA MET A 538 9.44 -28.05 -5.33
C MET A 538 8.62 -26.78 -5.09
N GLN A 539 7.31 -26.78 -5.33
CA GLN A 539 6.46 -25.63 -4.99
C GLN A 539 6.49 -25.31 -3.49
N GLY A 540 6.58 -26.33 -2.63
CA GLY A 540 6.76 -26.18 -1.18
C GLY A 540 8.12 -25.57 -0.77
N TYR A 541 9.12 -25.66 -1.66
CA TYR A 541 10.44 -25.06 -1.49
C TYR A 541 10.66 -23.81 -2.35
N SER A 542 9.62 -23.21 -2.94
CA SER A 542 9.74 -22.05 -3.85
C SER A 542 10.57 -20.89 -3.29
N SER A 543 10.36 -20.49 -2.03
CA SER A 543 11.16 -19.43 -1.37
C SER A 543 12.60 -19.84 -1.11
N LEU A 544 12.84 -21.10 -0.74
CA LEU A 544 14.17 -21.67 -0.53
C LEU A 544 14.92 -21.82 -1.87
N GLN A 545 14.23 -22.16 -2.94
CA GLN A 545 14.74 -22.25 -4.31
C GLN A 545 15.14 -20.86 -4.82
N GLN A 546 14.31 -19.85 -4.58
CA GLN A 546 14.62 -18.46 -4.92
C GLN A 546 15.91 -18.01 -4.21
N LYS A 547 16.02 -18.25 -2.90
CA LYS A 547 17.25 -17.99 -2.13
C LYS A 547 18.46 -18.79 -2.64
N MET A 548 18.26 -20.05 -3.04
CA MET A 548 19.31 -20.91 -3.59
C MET A 548 19.86 -20.37 -4.92
N ASN A 549 19.01 -19.86 -5.81
CA ASN A 549 19.43 -19.29 -7.10
C ASN A 549 20.37 -18.10 -6.88
N VAL A 550 20.04 -17.22 -5.93
CA VAL A 550 20.89 -16.09 -5.53
C VAL A 550 22.20 -16.57 -4.91
N PHE A 551 22.14 -17.56 -4.01
CA PHE A 551 23.32 -18.15 -3.40
C PHE A 551 24.28 -18.76 -4.45
N GLN A 552 23.76 -19.48 -5.44
CA GLN A 552 24.56 -20.02 -6.55
C GLN A 552 25.24 -18.92 -7.37
N ARG A 553 24.56 -17.79 -7.60
CA ARG A 553 25.15 -16.61 -8.25
C ARG A 553 26.32 -16.04 -7.45
N VAL A 554 26.22 -16.03 -6.11
CA VAL A 554 27.30 -15.60 -5.21
C VAL A 554 28.47 -16.58 -5.25
N ILE A 555 28.22 -17.88 -5.17
CA ILE A 555 29.24 -18.93 -5.28
C ILE A 555 29.97 -18.85 -6.62
N TYR A 556 29.24 -18.67 -7.72
CA TYR A 556 29.82 -18.52 -9.06
C TYR A 556 30.78 -17.33 -9.14
N LYS A 557 30.40 -16.17 -8.57
CA LYS A 557 31.29 -15.00 -8.51
C LYS A 557 32.51 -15.25 -7.62
N ALA A 558 32.33 -15.89 -6.47
CA ALA A 558 33.43 -16.27 -5.60
C ALA A 558 34.43 -17.23 -6.28
N GLN A 559 33.93 -18.17 -7.09
CA GLN A 559 34.74 -19.08 -7.90
C GLN A 559 35.54 -18.33 -8.99
N MET A 560 34.92 -17.36 -9.67
CA MET A 560 35.59 -16.55 -10.70
C MET A 560 36.74 -15.70 -10.13
N LEU A 561 36.62 -15.22 -8.89
CA LEU A 561 37.64 -14.40 -8.22
C LEU A 561 38.84 -15.22 -7.72
N LYS A 562 38.72 -16.53 -7.56
CA LYS A 562 39.77 -17.40 -7.00
C LYS A 562 40.02 -18.58 -7.93
N LYS A 563 40.88 -18.35 -8.93
CA LYS A 563 41.21 -19.27 -10.05
C LYS A 563 41.67 -20.70 -9.68
N ASN A 564 41.82 -21.07 -8.40
CA ASN A 564 42.47 -22.32 -7.96
C ASN A 564 41.76 -23.09 -6.81
N LEU A 565 40.47 -22.88 -6.53
CA LEU A 565 39.73 -23.74 -5.59
C LEU A 565 38.64 -24.52 -6.31
N VAL A 566 38.95 -25.78 -6.62
CA VAL A 566 37.96 -26.78 -6.96
C VAL A 566 37.10 -27.00 -5.71
N TRP A 567 35.88 -26.47 -5.71
CA TRP A 567 34.86 -26.91 -4.78
C TRP A 567 34.59 -28.39 -5.09
N LYS A 568 35.19 -29.30 -4.31
CA LYS A 568 34.70 -30.67 -4.26
C LYS A 568 33.21 -30.57 -3.89
N TRP A 569 32.35 -31.29 -4.61
CA TRP A 569 30.88 -31.27 -4.57
C TRP A 569 30.16 -30.51 -5.70
N SER A 570 30.81 -30.26 -6.84
CA SER A 570 30.06 -30.28 -8.11
C SER A 570 29.49 -31.69 -8.31
N MET A 571 28.15 -31.83 -8.17
CA MET A 571 27.34 -32.96 -8.64
C MET A 571 28.03 -34.34 -8.57
N ASN A 572 28.03 -34.96 -7.38
CA ASN A 572 28.23 -36.41 -7.32
C ASN A 572 26.87 -37.07 -7.01
N PRO A 573 26.21 -37.72 -7.99
CA PRO A 573 24.94 -38.43 -7.77
C PRO A 573 25.12 -39.81 -7.10
N ALA A 574 26.29 -40.11 -6.54
CA ALA A 574 26.56 -41.32 -5.80
C ALA A 574 27.28 -40.99 -4.48
N GLY A 575 26.51 -41.05 -3.39
CA GLY A 575 26.91 -40.81 -2.01
C GLY A 575 25.67 -40.78 -1.14
#